data_AF-S3C110-F1
#
_entry.id   AF-S3C110-F1
#
_cell.length_a   1.000
_cell.length_b   1.000
_cell.length_c   1.000
_cell.angle_alpha   90.00
_cell.angle_beta   90.00
_cell.angle_gamma   90.00
#
_symmetry.space_group_name_H-M   'P 1'
#
loop_
_entity.id
_entity.type
_entity.pdbx_description
1 polymer ?
#
loop_
_entity_poly.entity_id
_entity_poly.type
_entity_poly.pdbx_seq_one_letter_code
_entity_poly.pdbx_strand_id
1 'polypeptide(L)' 'MKQKIKIKPRAFKGEDGIWLVAVDIISTDPKEQDIRILLTTELATELANEIKFANYTAKSQNHKNP' A
#
# COMPACT_ATOMS: atom_id res chain seq x y z
N MET A 1 3.06 -15.98 -9.94
CA MET A 1 4.21 -15.04 -9.83
C MET A 1 4.56 -14.83 -8.37
N LYS A 2 5.83 -14.97 -7.97
CA LYS A 2 6.27 -14.44 -6.67
C LYS A 2 6.37 -12.92 -6.82
N GLN A 3 5.55 -12.16 -6.10
CA GLN A 3 5.72 -10.71 -6.01
C GLN A 3 7.07 -10.42 -5.35
N LYS A 4 7.89 -9.61 -6.03
CA LYS A 4 9.22 -9.17 -5.58
C LYS A 4 9.16 -7.82 -4.84
N ILE A 5 8.00 -7.46 -4.29
CA ILE A 5 7.80 -6.17 -3.64
C ILE A 5 7.26 -6.37 -2.23
N LYS A 6 7.71 -5.51 -1.30
CA LYS A 6 7.21 -5.42 0.06
C LYS A 6 6.63 -4.03 0.27
N ILE A 7 5.33 -3.97 0.57
CA ILE A 7 4.64 -2.72 0.87
C ILE A 7 4.58 -2.57 2.40
N LYS A 8 5.05 -1.44 2.94
CA LYS A 8 5.09 -1.16 4.38
C LYS A 8 4.51 0.23 4.70
N PRO A 9 3.25 0.30 5.14
CA PRO A 9 2.70 1.54 5.68
C PRO A 9 3.25 1.81 7.09
N ARG A 10 3.49 3.09 7.42
CA ARG A 10 3.91 3.54 8.76
C ARG A 10 3.56 5.01 9.00
N ALA A 11 3.44 5.40 10.27
CA ALA A 11 3.36 6.81 10.63
C ALA A 11 4.67 7.53 10.25
N PHE A 12 4.54 8.77 9.77
CA PHE A 12 5.64 9.63 9.37
C PHE A 12 5.35 11.06 9.82
N LYS A 13 6.30 11.68 10.53
CA LYS A 13 6.18 13.08 10.93
C LYS A 13 6.76 13.96 9.83
N GLY A 14 5.92 14.77 9.19
CA GLY A 14 6.29 15.75 8.18
C GLY A 14 7.11 16.90 8.75
N GLU A 15 7.67 17.71 7.86
CA GLU A 15 8.55 18.84 8.21
C GLU A 15 7.83 19.98 8.95
N ASP A 16 6.53 20.13 8.67
CA ASP A 16 5.60 21.06 9.33
C ASP A 16 5.05 20.53 10.67
N GLY A 17 5.46 19.33 11.08
CA GLY A 17 4.97 18.67 12.28
C GLY A 17 3.64 17.93 12.09
N ILE A 18 3.07 17.91 10.87
CA ILE A 18 1.86 17.15 10.54
C ILE A 18 2.22 15.66 10.44
N TRP A 19 1.40 14.81 11.02
CA TRP A 19 1.56 13.35 10.92
C TRP A 19 0.86 12.83 9.67
N LEU A 20 1.63 12.14 8.84
CA LEU A 20 1.22 11.52 7.59
C LEU A 20 1.40 10.00 7.66
N VAL A 21 0.87 9.31 6.68
CA VAL A 21 1.10 7.88 6.46
C VAL A 21 2.07 7.73 5.30
N ALA A 22 3.27 7.22 5.59
CA ALA A 22 4.21 6.81 4.56
C ALA A 22 3.89 5.38 4.10
N VAL A 23 3.73 5.19 2.79
CA VAL A 23 3.62 3.88 2.15
C VAL A 23 4.92 3.63 1.41
N ASP A 24 5.77 2.78 1.98
CA ASP A 24 7.04 2.37 1.41
C ASP A 24 6.82 1.13 0.51
N ILE A 25 7.18 1.21 -0.77
CA ILE A 25 7.21 0.09 -1.72
C ILE A 25 8.68 -0.27 -1.92
N ILE A 26 9.08 -1.38 -1.32
CA ILE A 26 10.48 -1.84 -1.28
C ILE A 26 10.61 -3.00 -2.25
N SER A 27 11.50 -2.89 -3.24
CA SER A 27 11.79 -3.99 -4.15
C SER A 27 12.78 -4.97 -3.50
N THR A 28 12.64 -6.25 -3.80
CA THR A 28 13.68 -7.24 -3.48
C THR A 28 14.78 -7.29 -4.55
N ASP A 29 14.62 -6.57 -5.66
CA ASP A 29 15.68 -6.33 -6.63
C ASP A 29 16.45 -5.05 -6.25
N PRO A 30 17.74 -5.13 -5.88
CA PRO A 30 18.52 -3.96 -5.50
C PRO A 30 18.79 -2.97 -6.65
N LYS A 31 18.44 -3.34 -7.89
CA LYS A 31 18.53 -2.43 -9.06
C LYS A 31 17.27 -1.57 -9.22
N GLU A 32 16.18 -1.92 -8.55
CA GLU A 32 14.95 -1.14 -8.55
C GLU A 32 14.97 -0.13 -7.41
N GLN A 33 14.46 1.08 -7.68
CA GLN A 33 14.40 2.13 -6.68
C GLN A 33 13.21 1.92 -5.74
N ASP A 34 13.44 2.02 -4.44
CA ASP A 34 12.38 2.07 -3.44
C ASP A 34 11.54 3.34 -3.60
N ILE A 35 10.22 3.18 -3.58
CA ILE A 35 9.27 4.29 -3.73
C ILE A 35 8.63 4.57 -2.38
N ARG A 36 8.57 5.85 -1.98
CA ARG A 36 7.80 6.32 -0.84
C ARG A 36 6.71 7.27 -1.29
N ILE A 37 5.48 6.98 -0.88
CA ILE A 37 4.34 7.88 -1.03
C ILE A 37 3.94 8.37 0.35
N LEU A 38 3.71 9.67 0.49
CA LEU A 38 3.16 10.26 1.71
C LEU A 38 1.69 10.57 1.48
N LEU A 39 0.84 10.09 2.38
CA LEU A 39 -0.61 10.28 2.34
C LEU A 39 -1.06 11.02 3.60
N THR A 40 -2.09 11.84 3.47
CA THR A 40 -2.84 12.31 4.64
C THR A 40 -3.57 11.14 5.29
N THR A 41 -4.08 11.34 6.51
CA THR A 41 -4.88 10.35 7.22
C THR A 41 -6.15 9.96 6.47
N GLU A 42 -6.76 10.92 5.78
CA GLU A 42 -7.98 10.74 4.98
C GLU A 42 -7.69 9.87 3.76
N LEU A 43 -6.68 10.26 2.97
CA LEU A 43 -6.27 9.50 1.77
C LEU A 43 -5.80 8.09 2.10
N ALA A 44 -5.10 7.91 3.23
CA ALA A 44 -4.69 6.58 3.69
C ALA A 44 -5.89 5.70 4.06
N THR A 45 -6.94 6.28 4.64
CA THR A 45 -8.17 5.56 4.99
C THR A 45 -8.95 5.16 3.73
N GLU A 46 -9.06 6.07 2.76
CA GLU A 46 -9.68 5.79 1.46
C GLU A 46 -8.96 4.65 0.73
N LEU A 47 -7.63 4.72 0.62
CA LEU A 47 -6.82 3.67 0.01
C LEU A 47 -7.00 2.31 0.71
N ALA A 48 -7.06 2.29 2.04
CA ALA A 48 -7.29 1.05 2.79
C ALA A 48 -8.66 0.42 2.47
N ASN A 49 -9.69 1.25 2.30
CA ASN A 49 -11.03 0.79 1.93
C ASN A 49 -11.08 0.27 0.50
N GLU A 50 -10.45 0.95 -0.46
CA GLU A 50 -10.34 0.50 -1.84
C GLU A 50 -9.62 -0.85 -1.95
N ILE A 51 -8.48 -1.01 -1.26
CA ILE A 51 -7.74 -2.29 -1.20
C ILE A 51 -8.62 -3.39 -0.61
N LYS A 52 -9.35 -3.11 0.47
CA LYS A 52 -10.25 -4.09 1.11
C LYS A 52 -11.34 -4.55 0.15
N PHE A 53 -11.96 -3.62 -0.57
CA PHE A 53 -13.02 -3.91 -1.54
C PHE A 53 -12.49 -4.68 -2.75
N ALA A 54 -11.35 -4.26 -3.31
CA ALA A 54 -10.68 -4.97 -4.40
C ALA A 54 -10.31 -6.41 -4.02
N ASN A 55 -9.75 -6.62 -2.81
CA ASN A 55 -9.41 -7.95 -2.30
C ASN A 55 -10.66 -8.84 -2.10
N TYR A 56 -11.73 -8.29 -1.51
CA TYR A 56 -13.01 -9.00 -1.40
C TYR A 56 -13.51 -9.45 -2.77
N THR A 57 -13.50 -8.54 -3.75
CA THR A 57 -13.95 -8.81 -5.12
C THR A 57 -13.09 -9.91 -5.77
N ALA A 58 -11.76 -9.80 -5.71
CA ALA A 58 -10.85 -10.80 -6.25
C ALA A 58 -11.08 -12.19 -5.63
N LYS A 59 -11.23 -12.26 -4.30
CA LYS A 59 -11.59 -13.51 -3.61
C LYS A 59 -12.92 -14.05 -4.11
N SER A 60 -13.95 -13.23 -4.18
CA SER A 60 -15.27 -13.67 -4.66
C SER A 60 -15.22 -14.22 -6.08
N GLN A 61 -14.45 -13.61 -6.99
CA GLN A 61 -14.35 -14.09 -8.37
C GLN A 61 -13.58 -15.42 -8.45
N ASN A 62 -12.49 -15.56 -7.69
CA ASN A 62 -11.72 -16.81 -7.62
C ASN A 62 -12.54 -17.97 -7.03
N HIS A 63 -13.50 -17.71 -6.14
CA HIS A 63 -14.41 -18.76 -5.65
C HIS A 63 -15.46 -19.19 -6.69
N LYS A 64 -15.80 -18.32 -7.65
CA LYS A 64 -16.76 -18.61 -8.72
C LYS A 64 -16.15 -19.40 -9.88
N ASN A 65 -14.84 -19.26 -10.09
CA ASN A 65 -14.06 -19.96 -11.11
C ASN A 65 -13.02 -20.88 -10.44
N PRO A 66 -13.42 -22.08 -9.96
CA PRO A 66 -12.50 -23.04 -9.36
C PRO A 66 -11.45 -23.57 -10.34
#